data_AF-A0A220MHD4-F1
#
_entry.id   AF-A0A220MHD4-F1
#
_cell.length_a   1.000
_cell.length_b   1.000
_cell.length_c   1.000
_cell.angle_alpha   90.00
_cell.angle_beta   90.00
_cell.angle_gamma   90.00
#
_symmetry.space_group_name_H-M   'P 1'
#
loop_
_entity.id
_entity.type
_entity.pdbx_description
1 polymer ?
#
loop_
_entity_poly.entity_id
_entity_poly.type
_entity_poly.pdbx_seq_one_letter_code
_entity_poly.pdbx_strand_id
1 'polypeptide(L)'
;MNERLAVYKDRFTSKWNQFSKKQKWMIIGISLFLLISLGLYIYIASQPVYKPLYNQRLSEQEIGTIKQELEASQIPYRITGNGTSIEVPEKMAQDVIVDLAAQGIPSQAGINAEIFSSTLGVTDRQFDVMKKEALQQELRKMLERVKGVRSAQVMITLPQESVWVTETPDTATASVIVDVEPGTTLDQKQINSLYLLVSRSVPKLPMEAIAITDQYSNPLERSEGNENEGTLSSFKQQETIKADVEKKIQQNLYNLLGTIMGRDKVIVHTFIKMNFDKENRVENIVEAPDKENNEGLIISSQKLSKAFSGQGQPPGGIAGTNSNAVTNYPGATPQGSNSQYEELNDTINREVNRITRNVTSSPYKIEDITINVGVEPPAGGTLDAATLESIKQVLRNVVRVTLSDQASDLADTELDKHISVLPRQFSGKAEIEDSSALSPAVLWTVGGIAVLALAAVAFLVYRRRSQAKQQQEEEEFPDLLTPLNAAEIPDLIYQEDGDQVVVRKQLEKLARSKPDEFVVLLRTWLAED
;
A
#
# COMPACT_ATOMS: atom_id res chain seq x y z
N MET A 1 52.06 64.80 16.08
CA MET A 1 52.24 63.33 16.26
C MET A 1 53.29 62.71 15.33
N ASN A 2 53.57 63.29 14.15
CA ASN A 2 54.47 62.68 13.17
C ASN A 2 55.96 62.78 13.49
N GLU A 3 56.41 63.77 14.27
CA GLU A 3 57.83 63.90 14.63
C GLU A 3 58.31 62.84 15.62
N ARG A 4 57.43 62.39 16.54
CA ARG A 4 57.77 61.31 17.48
C ARG A 4 58.00 59.99 16.72
N LEU A 5 57.16 59.69 15.74
CA LEU A 5 57.30 58.50 14.88
C LEU A 5 58.60 58.51 14.06
N ALA A 6 59.03 59.67 13.57
CA ALA A 6 60.31 59.81 12.86
C ALA A 6 61.51 59.53 13.78
N VAL A 7 61.51 60.09 14.99
CA VAL A 7 62.58 59.83 15.99
C VAL A 7 62.62 58.36 16.41
N TYR A 8 61.49 57.68 16.53
CA TYR A 8 61.46 56.24 16.80
C TYR A 8 61.98 55.41 15.62
N LYS A 9 61.63 55.79 14.39
CA LYS A 9 62.13 55.13 13.17
C LYS A 9 63.65 55.27 13.04
N ASP A 10 64.20 56.46 13.28
CA ASP A 10 65.64 56.72 13.14
C ASP A 10 66.47 56.04 14.25
N ARG A 11 65.92 55.95 15.47
CA ARG A 11 66.53 55.17 16.55
C ARG A 11 66.49 53.66 16.26
N PHE A 12 65.44 53.19 15.59
CA PHE A 12 65.30 51.78 15.19
C PHE A 12 66.25 51.42 14.06
N THR A 13 66.34 52.24 13.00
CA THR A 13 67.24 52.00 11.86
C THR A 13 68.72 52.11 12.23
N SER A 14 69.08 53.07 13.11
CA SER A 14 70.44 53.22 13.62
C SER A 14 70.88 52.02 14.46
N LYS A 15 70.03 51.55 15.40
CA LYS A 15 70.31 50.34 16.18
C LYS A 15 70.31 49.08 15.33
N TRP A 16 69.40 48.98 14.35
CA TRP A 16 69.35 47.86 13.43
C TRP A 16 70.62 47.73 12.60
N ASN A 17 71.20 48.85 12.15
CA ASN A 17 72.44 48.84 11.36
C ASN A 17 73.72 48.57 12.16
N GLN A 18 73.69 48.66 13.49
CA GLN A 18 74.81 48.32 14.37
C GLN A 18 74.91 46.80 14.65
N PHE A 19 73.86 46.02 14.40
CA PHE A 19 73.89 44.57 14.58
C PHE A 19 74.64 43.88 13.45
N SER A 20 75.53 42.95 13.81
CA SER A 20 76.26 42.10 12.87
C SER A 20 75.29 41.29 12.00
N LYS A 21 75.70 40.91 10.77
CA LYS A 21 74.86 40.08 9.87
C LYS A 21 74.32 38.82 10.57
N LYS A 22 75.12 38.20 11.46
CA LYS A 22 74.69 37.03 12.24
C LYS A 22 73.62 37.39 13.29
N GLN A 23 73.75 38.53 13.97
CA GLN A 23 72.75 38.99 14.96
C GLN A 23 71.43 39.39 14.31
N LYS A 24 71.45 40.00 13.10
CA LYS A 24 70.23 40.31 12.34
C LYS A 24 69.44 39.05 11.99
N TRP A 25 70.11 38.02 11.47
CA TRP A 25 69.48 36.73 11.17
C TRP A 25 68.95 36.03 12.43
N MET A 26 69.66 36.12 13.55
CA MET A 26 69.20 35.58 14.84
C MET A 26 67.94 36.28 15.36
N ILE A 27 67.86 37.61 15.29
CA ILE A 27 66.68 38.39 15.73
C ILE A 27 65.47 38.10 14.84
N ILE A 28 65.68 37.98 13.52
CA ILE A 28 64.61 37.61 12.57
C ILE A 28 64.12 36.18 12.86
N GLY A 29 65.03 35.24 13.10
CA GLY A 29 64.69 33.85 13.44
C GLY A 29 63.89 33.75 14.73
N ILE A 30 64.30 34.48 15.78
CA ILE A 30 63.59 34.50 17.08
C ILE A 30 62.21 35.15 16.95
N SER A 31 62.08 36.27 16.22
CA SER A 31 60.77 36.89 15.98
C SER A 31 59.84 35.97 15.20
N LEU A 32 60.36 35.27 14.19
CA LEU A 32 59.57 34.33 13.40
C LEU A 32 59.14 33.12 14.24
N PHE A 33 60.04 32.58 15.06
CA PHE A 33 59.72 31.49 15.99
C PHE A 33 58.64 31.90 17.01
N LEU A 34 58.73 33.11 17.58
CA LEU A 34 57.71 33.64 18.48
C LEU A 34 56.35 33.80 17.79
N LEU A 35 56.32 34.29 16.56
CA LEU A 35 55.08 34.41 15.78
C LEU A 35 54.45 33.05 15.48
N ILE A 36 55.26 32.06 15.08
CA ILE A 36 54.78 30.70 14.82
C ILE A 36 54.29 30.03 16.11
N SER A 37 55.05 30.16 17.20
CA SER A 37 54.68 29.61 18.51
C SER A 37 53.39 30.22 19.05
N LEU A 38 53.22 31.55 18.91
CA LEU A 38 51.99 32.24 19.31
C LEU A 38 50.80 31.82 18.45
N GLY A 39 50.99 31.68 17.13
CA GLY A 39 49.96 31.16 16.23
C GLY A 39 49.53 29.73 16.58
N LEU A 40 50.51 28.87 16.91
CA LEU A 40 50.26 27.49 17.35
C LEU A 40 49.52 27.46 18.71
N TYR A 41 49.91 28.31 19.65
CA TYR A 41 49.24 28.43 20.94
C TYR A 41 47.78 28.85 20.79
N ILE A 42 47.51 29.88 19.97
CA ILE A 42 46.13 30.33 19.68
C ILE A 42 45.32 29.22 18.99
N TYR A 43 45.93 28.48 18.07
CA TYR A 43 45.27 27.38 17.37
C TYR A 43 44.89 26.23 18.31
N ILE A 44 45.80 25.81 19.20
CA ILE A 44 45.55 24.75 20.18
C ILE A 44 44.52 25.22 21.21
N ALA A 45 44.64 26.46 21.70
CA ALA A 45 43.70 27.04 22.66
C ALA A 45 42.29 27.29 22.08
N SER A 46 42.16 27.34 20.75
CA SER A 46 40.87 27.53 20.07
C SER A 46 40.14 26.22 19.73
N GLN A 47 40.71 25.05 20.07
CA GLN A 47 40.04 23.76 19.87
C GLN A 47 38.88 23.61 20.88
N PRO A 48 37.64 23.33 20.42
CA PRO A 48 36.51 23.12 21.33
C PRO A 48 36.67 21.81 22.12
N VAL A 49 36.40 21.87 23.43
CA VAL A 49 36.31 20.70 24.31
C VAL A 49 34.95 20.04 24.11
N TYR A 50 34.94 18.75 23.82
CA TYR A 50 33.72 17.96 23.64
C TYR A 50 33.40 17.19 24.93
N LYS A 51 32.12 17.11 25.27
CA LYS A 51 31.61 16.33 26.40
C LYS A 51 30.50 15.39 25.95
N PRO A 52 30.39 14.19 26.56
CA PRO A 52 29.28 13.27 26.28
C PRO A 52 27.96 13.93 26.67
N LEU A 53 26.97 13.83 25.79
CA LEU A 53 25.65 14.41 25.98
C LEU A 53 24.83 13.64 27.03
N TYR A 54 25.03 12.32 27.08
CA TYR A 54 24.43 11.42 28.06
C TYR A 54 25.50 10.53 28.67
N ASN A 55 25.42 10.31 29.98
CA ASN A 55 26.36 9.45 30.74
C ASN A 55 26.08 7.95 30.55
N GLN A 56 24.92 7.60 29.99
CA GLN A 56 24.51 6.22 29.72
C GLN A 56 24.74 5.90 28.24
N ARG A 57 24.96 4.61 27.94
CA ARG A 57 25.04 4.14 26.56
C ARG A 57 23.65 4.16 25.94
N LEU A 58 23.54 4.77 24.78
CA LEU A 58 22.31 4.85 23.99
C LEU A 58 22.28 3.73 22.95
N SER A 59 21.08 3.33 22.55
CA SER A 59 20.89 2.43 21.41
C SER A 59 21.24 3.13 20.09
N GLU A 60 21.55 2.33 19.05
CA GLU A 60 21.87 2.86 17.72
C GLU A 60 20.72 3.68 17.11
N GLN A 61 19.47 3.33 17.45
CA GLN A 61 18.28 4.05 17.01
C GLN A 61 18.18 5.44 17.66
N GLU A 62 18.38 5.53 18.98
CA GLU A 62 18.39 6.79 19.71
C GLU A 62 19.54 7.70 19.23
N ILE A 63 20.73 7.14 18.98
CA ILE A 63 21.86 7.86 18.41
C ILE A 63 21.53 8.39 17.01
N GLY A 64 20.82 7.62 16.19
CA GLY A 64 20.33 8.04 14.88
C GLY A 64 19.39 9.23 14.95
N THR A 65 18.42 9.22 15.86
CA THR A 65 17.48 10.32 16.07
C THR A 65 18.17 11.58 16.60
N ILE A 66 19.04 11.45 17.61
CA ILE A 66 19.80 12.58 18.15
C ILE A 66 20.74 13.16 17.08
N LYS A 67 21.39 12.32 16.27
CA LYS A 67 22.24 12.76 15.16
C LYS A 67 21.46 13.60 14.16
N GLN A 68 20.27 13.15 13.74
CA GLN A 68 19.45 13.87 12.78
C GLN A 68 19.06 15.26 13.29
N GLU A 69 18.73 15.37 14.58
CA GLU A 69 18.35 16.64 15.19
C GLU A 69 19.55 17.59 15.35
N LEU A 70 20.72 17.06 15.74
CA LEU A 70 21.96 17.85 15.80
C LEU A 70 22.40 18.34 14.42
N GLU A 71 22.20 17.54 13.36
CA GLU A 71 22.43 17.96 11.97
C GLU A 71 21.45 19.06 11.54
N ALA A 72 20.16 18.91 11.86
CA ALA A 72 19.12 19.91 11.57
C ALA A 72 19.41 21.26 12.25
N SER A 73 19.86 21.20 13.51
CA SER A 73 20.23 22.38 14.30
C SER A 73 21.65 22.91 14.03
N GLN A 74 22.37 22.32 13.07
CA GLN A 74 23.75 22.68 12.70
C GLN A 74 24.75 22.66 13.86
N ILE A 75 24.54 21.78 14.83
CA ILE A 75 25.39 21.66 16.03
C ILE A 75 26.50 20.65 15.75
N PRO A 76 27.78 21.01 15.93
CA PRO A 76 28.88 20.08 15.70
C PRO A 76 28.86 18.96 16.73
N TYR A 77 28.94 17.70 16.28
CA TYR A 77 28.89 16.53 17.14
C TYR A 77 29.99 15.51 16.79
N ARG A 78 30.28 14.59 17.71
CA ARG A 78 31.17 13.43 17.50
C ARG A 78 30.52 12.17 18.05
N ILE A 79 30.58 11.09 17.30
CA ILE A 79 30.07 9.78 17.75
C ILE A 79 31.25 9.00 18.30
N THR A 80 31.13 8.54 19.55
CA THR A 80 32.15 7.75 20.26
C THR A 80 31.56 6.44 20.79
N GLY A 81 32.40 5.55 21.31
CA GLY A 81 31.94 4.26 21.84
C GLY A 81 31.29 3.33 20.80
N ASN A 82 31.84 3.28 19.57
CA ASN A 82 31.34 2.45 18.47
C ASN A 82 29.84 2.69 18.14
N GLY A 83 29.37 3.94 18.21
CA GLY A 83 27.98 4.26 17.85
C GLY A 83 26.99 4.22 19.02
N THR A 84 27.49 4.14 20.26
CA THR A 84 26.64 4.11 21.47
C THR A 84 26.72 5.37 22.33
N SER A 85 27.52 6.36 21.93
CA SER A 85 27.65 7.65 22.62
C SER A 85 27.82 8.80 21.63
N ILE A 86 27.33 9.98 22.02
CA ILE A 86 27.45 11.21 21.24
C ILE A 86 27.97 12.35 22.11
N GLU A 87 28.93 13.09 21.58
CA GLU A 87 29.60 14.20 22.24
C GLU A 87 29.36 15.50 21.48
N VAL A 88 29.16 16.58 22.23
CA VAL A 88 28.97 17.95 21.71
C VAL A 88 29.90 18.92 22.44
N PRO A 89 30.17 20.13 21.89
CA PRO A 89 30.96 21.13 22.60
C PRO A 89 30.39 21.43 23.97
N GLU A 90 31.25 21.48 24.99
CA GLU A 90 30.86 21.68 26.39
C GLU A 90 29.96 22.91 26.60
N LYS A 91 30.22 23.98 25.84
CA LYS A 91 29.44 25.22 25.90
C LYS A 91 27.98 25.08 25.45
N MET A 92 27.67 24.05 24.66
CA MET A 92 26.35 23.81 24.07
C MET A 92 25.67 22.58 24.66
N ALA A 93 26.38 21.76 25.44
CA ALA A 93 25.88 20.49 25.94
C ALA A 93 24.58 20.63 26.75
N GLN A 94 24.50 21.61 27.65
CA GLN A 94 23.32 21.80 28.49
C GLN A 94 22.10 22.25 27.70
N ASP A 95 22.28 23.19 26.76
CA ASP A 95 21.19 23.72 25.94
C ASP A 95 20.64 22.64 25.00
N VAL A 96 21.54 21.86 24.38
CA VAL A 96 21.17 20.72 23.54
C VAL A 96 20.36 19.67 24.30
N ILE A 97 20.72 19.36 25.56
CA ILE A 97 19.97 18.39 26.38
C ILE A 97 18.54 18.90 26.63
N VAL A 98 18.39 20.20 26.92
CA VAL A 98 17.08 20.80 27.16
C VAL A 98 16.23 20.80 25.88
N ASP A 99 16.82 21.13 24.73
CA ASP A 99 16.12 21.15 23.45
C ASP A 99 15.69 19.74 23.02
N LEU A 100 16.57 18.74 23.17
CA LEU A 100 16.23 17.34 22.89
C LEU A 100 15.14 16.82 23.84
N ALA A 101 15.20 17.19 25.12
CA ALA A 101 14.18 16.82 26.10
C ALA A 101 12.81 17.46 25.78
N ALA A 102 12.80 18.71 25.30
CA ALA A 102 11.58 19.38 24.85
C ALA A 102 10.93 18.68 23.64
N GLN A 103 11.73 18.00 22.82
CA GLN A 103 11.29 17.18 21.70
C GLN A 103 10.97 15.72 22.10
N GLY A 104 11.11 15.37 23.38
CA GLY A 104 10.86 14.02 23.88
C GLY A 104 11.95 12.99 23.53
N ILE A 105 13.17 13.45 23.25
CA ILE A 105 14.33 12.61 22.92
C ILE A 105 15.26 12.53 24.14
N PRO A 106 15.72 11.34 24.56
CA PRO A 106 15.47 10.03 23.95
C PRO A 106 14.04 9.54 24.22
N SER A 107 13.42 8.95 23.18
CA SER A 107 12.11 8.33 23.31
C SER A 107 12.19 7.23 24.37
N GLN A 108 11.48 7.38 25.48
CA GLN A 108 11.31 6.26 26.42
C GLN A 108 10.77 5.08 25.61
N ALA A 109 11.58 4.02 25.49
CA ALA A 109 11.16 2.78 24.85
C ALA A 109 9.80 2.41 25.44
N GLY A 110 8.80 2.22 24.56
CA GLY A 110 7.45 1.87 24.96
C GLY A 110 7.46 0.72 25.96
N ILE A 111 6.45 0.69 26.84
CA ILE A 111 6.25 -0.40 27.78
C ILE A 111 6.05 -1.67 26.96
N ASN A 112 7.13 -2.43 26.76
CA ASN A 112 7.16 -3.64 25.96
C ASN A 112 6.90 -4.84 26.88
N ALA A 113 6.27 -5.88 26.32
CA ALA A 113 5.97 -7.16 26.98
C ALA A 113 7.19 -7.91 27.55
N GLU A 114 8.41 -7.42 27.33
CA GLU A 114 9.65 -7.98 27.88
C GLU A 114 9.66 -8.03 29.42
N ILE A 115 8.86 -7.18 30.07
CA ILE A 115 8.69 -7.15 31.53
C ILE A 115 8.08 -8.47 32.06
N PHE A 116 7.42 -9.28 31.22
CA PHE A 116 6.70 -10.49 31.64
C PHE A 116 7.39 -11.80 31.25
N SER A 117 8.59 -11.74 30.67
CA SER A 117 9.29 -12.92 30.13
C SER A 117 10.04 -13.77 31.17
N SER A 118 10.16 -13.32 32.43
CA SER A 118 11.06 -13.92 33.43
C SER A 118 10.39 -14.54 34.66
N THR A 119 9.06 -14.60 34.71
CA THR A 119 8.34 -15.23 35.84
C THR A 119 7.89 -16.66 35.52
N LEU A 120 8.42 -17.63 36.26
CA LEU A 120 7.91 -19.01 36.29
C LEU A 120 6.46 -19.01 36.78
N GLY A 121 5.51 -19.17 35.85
CA GLY A 121 4.07 -19.22 36.11
C GLY A 121 3.31 -18.06 35.47
N VAL A 122 3.03 -18.16 34.17
CA VAL A 122 2.08 -17.27 33.47
C VAL A 122 0.65 -17.70 33.79
N THR A 123 -0.21 -16.75 34.12
CA THR A 123 -1.66 -16.99 34.25
C THR A 123 -2.32 -17.01 32.88
N ASP A 124 -3.47 -17.68 32.72
CA ASP A 124 -4.19 -17.75 31.43
C ASP A 124 -4.47 -16.36 30.85
N ARG A 125 -4.84 -15.40 31.70
CA ARG A 125 -5.04 -14.00 31.29
C ARG A 125 -3.76 -13.33 30.76
N GLN A 126 -2.61 -13.62 31.36
CA GLN A 126 -1.32 -13.11 30.87
C GLN A 126 -0.96 -13.77 29.53
N PHE A 127 -1.21 -15.06 29.38
CA PHE A 127 -0.99 -15.77 28.12
C PHE A 127 -1.87 -15.20 27.00
N ASP A 128 -3.12 -14.86 27.27
CA ASP A 128 -4.03 -14.25 26.30
C ASP A 128 -3.55 -12.86 25.85
N VAL A 129 -3.07 -12.04 26.79
CA VAL A 129 -2.48 -10.73 26.47
C VAL A 129 -1.23 -10.91 25.59
N MET A 130 -0.32 -11.80 25.96
CA MET A 130 0.88 -12.09 25.17
C MET A 130 0.54 -12.60 23.77
N LYS A 131 -0.43 -13.51 23.66
CA LYS A 131 -0.92 -14.03 22.38
C LYS A 131 -1.51 -12.93 21.50
N LYS A 132 -2.33 -12.05 22.10
CA LYS A 132 -2.92 -10.90 21.41
C LYS A 132 -1.83 -9.94 20.89
N GLU A 133 -0.85 -9.59 21.72
CA GLU A 133 0.25 -8.72 21.32
C GLU A 133 1.11 -9.34 20.22
N ALA A 134 1.43 -10.64 20.33
CA ALA A 134 2.17 -11.36 19.30
C ALA A 134 1.43 -11.35 17.95
N LEU A 135 0.10 -11.57 17.96
CA LEU A 135 -0.72 -11.49 16.76
C LEU A 135 -0.72 -10.09 16.15
N GLN A 136 -0.84 -9.03 16.96
CA GLN A 136 -0.79 -7.65 16.48
C GLN A 136 0.58 -7.32 15.87
N GLN A 137 1.67 -7.78 16.47
CA GLN A 137 3.02 -7.55 15.98
C GLN A 137 3.28 -8.28 14.66
N GLU A 138 2.81 -9.53 14.51
CA GLU A 138 2.96 -10.28 13.27
C GLU A 138 2.07 -9.72 12.16
N LEU A 139 0.84 -9.31 12.48
CA LEU A 139 -0.04 -8.60 11.55
C LEU A 139 0.60 -7.31 11.04
N ARG A 140 1.20 -6.50 11.91
CA ARG A 140 1.94 -5.29 11.51
C ARG A 140 3.03 -5.63 10.48
N LYS A 141 3.89 -6.60 10.80
CA LYS A 141 4.98 -7.03 9.89
C LYS A 141 4.44 -7.57 8.57
N MET A 142 3.28 -8.23 8.59
CA MET A 142 2.65 -8.76 7.39
C MET A 142 2.09 -7.64 6.50
N LEU A 143 1.46 -6.62 7.07
CA LEU A 143 0.94 -5.47 6.34
C LEU A 143 2.05 -4.59 5.75
N GLU A 144 3.16 -4.44 6.47
CA GLU A 144 4.37 -3.73 6.00
C GLU A 144 5.03 -4.38 4.78
N ARG A 145 4.74 -5.67 4.50
CA ARG A 145 5.21 -6.33 3.27
C ARG A 145 4.39 -5.95 2.04
N VAL A 146 3.23 -5.31 2.21
CA VAL A 146 2.42 -4.84 1.09
C VAL A 146 3.09 -3.61 0.48
N LYS A 147 3.40 -3.68 -0.81
CA LYS A 147 4.05 -2.58 -1.54
C LYS A 147 3.29 -1.27 -1.35
N GLY A 148 4.00 -0.21 -0.96
CA GLY A 148 3.44 1.11 -0.70
C GLY A 148 3.03 1.35 0.75
N VAL A 149 3.08 0.33 1.63
CA VAL A 149 2.89 0.49 3.09
C VAL A 149 4.26 0.59 3.76
N ARG A 150 4.54 1.75 4.36
CA ARG A 150 5.80 2.01 5.08
C ARG A 150 5.78 1.45 6.51
N SER A 151 4.66 1.65 7.21
CA SER A 151 4.45 1.13 8.56
C SER A 151 2.97 0.85 8.79
N ALA A 152 2.65 -0.02 9.73
CA ALA A 152 1.27 -0.30 10.11
C ALA A 152 1.09 -0.34 11.63
N GLN A 153 -0.06 0.13 12.11
CA GLN A 153 -0.48 -0.04 13.49
C GLN A 153 -1.77 -0.85 13.51
N VAL A 154 -1.78 -1.95 14.26
CA VAL A 154 -2.89 -2.90 14.29
C VAL A 154 -3.39 -3.03 15.71
N MET A 155 -4.69 -2.82 15.90
CA MET A 155 -5.41 -3.11 17.14
C MET A 155 -6.47 -4.16 16.85
N ILE A 156 -6.46 -5.26 17.61
CA ILE A 156 -7.47 -6.32 17.50
C ILE A 156 -8.22 -6.46 18.81
N THR A 157 -9.51 -6.76 18.73
CA THR A 157 -10.34 -7.16 19.87
C THR A 157 -10.82 -8.56 19.62
N LEU A 158 -10.37 -9.49 20.46
CA LEU A 158 -10.78 -10.88 20.40
C LEU A 158 -11.98 -11.11 21.34
N PRO A 159 -12.98 -11.88 20.92
CA PRO A 159 -14.08 -12.28 21.78
C PRO A 159 -13.61 -13.18 22.93
N GLN A 160 -14.28 -13.14 24.08
CA GLN A 160 -14.00 -14.08 25.17
C GLN A 160 -14.61 -15.46 24.84
N GLU A 161 -13.92 -16.53 25.19
CA GLU A 161 -14.48 -17.88 25.03
C GLU A 161 -15.56 -18.11 26.10
N SER A 162 -16.84 -18.08 25.68
CA SER A 162 -17.96 -18.46 26.54
C SER A 162 -18.04 -19.99 26.66
N VAL A 163 -18.17 -20.50 27.88
CA VAL A 163 -18.35 -21.93 28.17
C VAL A 163 -19.80 -22.38 27.92
N TRP A 164 -20.70 -21.44 27.59
CA TRP A 164 -22.12 -21.69 27.38
C TRP A 164 -22.44 -21.82 25.88
N VAL A 165 -23.04 -22.95 25.51
CA VAL A 165 -23.40 -23.32 24.12
C VAL A 165 -24.48 -22.42 23.50
N THR A 166 -25.07 -21.51 24.27
CA THR A 166 -26.26 -20.72 23.88
C THR A 166 -25.97 -19.27 23.46
N GLU A 167 -24.72 -18.80 23.59
CA GLU A 167 -24.34 -17.47 23.11
C GLU A 167 -23.86 -17.53 21.66
N THR A 168 -24.38 -16.62 20.83
CA THR A 168 -23.86 -16.36 19.48
C THR A 168 -22.35 -16.17 19.53
N PRO A 169 -21.57 -16.72 18.59
CA PRO A 169 -20.14 -16.50 18.57
C PRO A 169 -19.87 -15.01 18.40
N ASP A 170 -19.35 -14.37 19.44
CA ASP A 170 -18.88 -13.00 19.37
C ASP A 170 -17.83 -12.89 18.25
N THR A 171 -17.98 -11.88 17.39
CA THR A 171 -17.07 -11.61 16.28
C THR A 171 -15.89 -10.77 16.78
N ALA A 172 -14.69 -11.08 16.32
CA ALA A 172 -13.54 -10.21 16.53
C ALA A 172 -13.70 -8.91 15.74
N THR A 173 -13.04 -7.84 16.18
CA THR A 173 -12.94 -6.57 15.45
C THR A 173 -11.49 -6.15 15.29
N ALA A 174 -11.18 -5.41 14.23
CA ALA A 174 -9.83 -4.89 13.99
C ALA A 174 -9.86 -3.45 13.49
N SER A 175 -8.94 -2.64 14.02
CA SER A 175 -8.65 -1.29 13.54
C SER A 175 -7.20 -1.24 13.11
N VAL A 176 -6.97 -0.79 11.89
CA VAL A 176 -5.65 -0.73 11.27
C VAL A 176 -5.40 0.67 10.75
N ILE A 177 -4.27 1.24 11.13
CA ILE A 177 -3.77 2.48 10.53
C ILE A 177 -2.55 2.10 9.70
N VAL A 178 -2.56 2.43 8.42
CA VAL A 178 -1.42 2.23 7.52
C VAL A 178 -0.80 3.56 7.17
N ASP A 179 0.52 3.60 7.21
CA ASP A 179 1.29 4.74 6.78
C ASP A 179 1.80 4.48 5.37
N VAL A 180 1.24 5.18 4.40
CA VAL A 180 1.54 4.98 2.98
C VAL A 180 2.79 5.76 2.60
N GLU A 181 3.61 5.19 1.72
CA GLU A 181 4.81 5.87 1.18
C GLU A 181 4.45 7.23 0.54
N PRO A 182 5.27 8.28 0.75
CA PRO A 182 5.02 9.59 0.15
C PRO A 182 4.92 9.54 -1.38
N GLY A 183 3.84 10.11 -1.94
CA GLY A 183 3.60 10.12 -3.38
C GLY A 183 3.04 8.82 -3.97
N THR A 184 2.79 7.80 -3.13
CA THR A 184 2.15 6.55 -3.51
C THR A 184 0.68 6.56 -3.08
N THR A 185 -0.22 6.13 -3.96
CA THR A 185 -1.61 5.83 -3.62
C THR A 185 -1.84 4.33 -3.72
N LEU A 186 -2.43 3.73 -2.70
CA LEU A 186 -2.77 2.30 -2.72
C LEU A 186 -3.88 2.05 -3.74
N ASP A 187 -3.69 1.05 -4.60
CA ASP A 187 -4.72 0.61 -5.53
C ASP A 187 -5.78 -0.26 -4.81
N GLN A 188 -6.92 -0.49 -5.46
CA GLN A 188 -8.00 -1.29 -4.86
C GLN A 188 -7.58 -2.75 -4.60
N LYS A 189 -6.64 -3.30 -5.37
CA LYS A 189 -6.16 -4.68 -5.17
C LYS A 189 -5.31 -4.78 -3.90
N GLN A 190 -4.50 -3.76 -3.63
CA GLN A 190 -3.69 -3.62 -2.43
C GLN A 190 -4.59 -3.42 -1.23
N ILE A 191 -5.59 -2.52 -1.31
CA ILE A 191 -6.58 -2.33 -0.24
C ILE A 191 -7.31 -3.65 0.05
N ASN A 192 -7.83 -4.33 -0.97
CA ASN A 192 -8.51 -5.62 -0.80
C ASN A 192 -7.59 -6.69 -0.20
N SER A 193 -6.29 -6.65 -0.53
CA SER A 193 -5.28 -7.54 0.06
C SER A 193 -5.06 -7.25 1.54
N LEU A 194 -5.03 -5.99 1.96
CA LEU A 194 -4.93 -5.61 3.39
C LEU A 194 -6.10 -6.19 4.19
N TYR A 195 -7.34 -6.00 3.72
CA TYR A 195 -8.54 -6.57 4.35
C TYR A 195 -8.49 -8.11 4.42
N LEU A 196 -8.07 -8.77 3.33
CA LEU A 196 -7.98 -10.22 3.28
C LEU A 196 -6.94 -10.77 4.26
N LEU A 197 -5.76 -10.15 4.33
CA LEU A 197 -4.71 -10.56 5.25
C LEU A 197 -5.17 -10.44 6.70
N VAL A 198 -5.78 -9.31 7.07
CA VAL A 198 -6.27 -9.08 8.43
C VAL A 198 -7.37 -10.07 8.80
N SER A 199 -8.37 -10.27 7.93
CA SER A 199 -9.49 -11.20 8.18
C SER A 199 -9.02 -12.66 8.30
N ARG A 200 -8.03 -13.07 7.51
CA ARG A 200 -7.55 -14.46 7.51
C ARG A 200 -6.54 -14.76 8.62
N SER A 201 -5.91 -13.74 9.17
CA SER A 201 -4.93 -13.87 10.25
C SER A 201 -5.54 -13.83 11.65
N VAL A 202 -6.79 -13.38 11.81
CA VAL A 202 -7.48 -13.32 13.10
C VAL A 202 -8.69 -14.24 13.10
N PRO A 203 -8.83 -15.15 14.08
CA PRO A 203 -9.98 -16.04 14.17
C PRO A 203 -11.27 -15.24 14.42
N LYS A 204 -12.37 -15.65 13.77
CA LYS A 204 -13.70 -15.04 13.90
C LYS A 204 -13.73 -13.53 13.54
N LEU A 205 -12.84 -13.06 12.66
CA LEU A 205 -12.82 -11.68 12.19
C LEU A 205 -13.45 -11.57 10.78
N PRO A 206 -14.75 -11.23 10.67
CA PRO A 206 -15.38 -10.96 9.38
C PRO A 206 -14.81 -9.68 8.77
N MET A 207 -14.82 -9.57 7.44
CA MET A 207 -14.21 -8.42 6.74
C MET A 207 -14.92 -7.10 7.03
N GLU A 208 -16.21 -7.17 7.35
CA GLU A 208 -17.08 -6.04 7.71
C GLU A 208 -16.71 -5.43 9.07
N ALA A 209 -16.03 -6.19 9.93
CA ALA A 209 -15.58 -5.77 11.25
C ALA A 209 -14.14 -5.22 11.25
N ILE A 210 -13.61 -4.86 10.07
CA ILE A 210 -12.26 -4.32 9.88
C ILE A 210 -12.37 -2.88 9.41
N ALA A 211 -11.75 -1.97 10.16
CA ALA A 211 -11.57 -0.58 9.74
C ALA A 211 -10.10 -0.34 9.40
N ILE A 212 -9.80 0.10 8.17
CA ILE A 212 -8.46 0.48 7.74
C ILE A 212 -8.45 1.95 7.35
N THR A 213 -7.53 2.75 7.90
CA THR A 213 -7.33 4.17 7.54
C THR A 213 -5.88 4.44 7.17
N ASP A 214 -5.65 5.51 6.40
CA ASP A 214 -4.31 6.03 6.15
C ASP A 214 -3.79 6.92 7.31
N GLN A 215 -2.56 7.42 7.20
CA GLN A 215 -1.94 8.31 8.19
C GLN A 215 -2.62 9.68 8.33
N TYR A 216 -3.49 10.04 7.40
CA TYR A 216 -4.27 11.29 7.40
C TYR A 216 -5.72 11.07 7.82
N SER A 217 -6.04 9.88 8.37
CA SER A 217 -7.40 9.47 8.77
C SER A 217 -8.39 9.35 7.61
N ASN A 218 -7.92 9.18 6.38
CA ASN A 218 -8.80 8.83 5.28
C ASN A 218 -9.11 7.32 5.35
N PRO A 219 -10.40 6.92 5.30
CA PRO A 219 -10.76 5.51 5.26
C PRO A 219 -10.29 4.89 3.95
N LEU A 220 -9.63 3.74 4.04
CA LEU A 220 -9.26 2.92 2.89
C LEU A 220 -10.39 1.96 2.61
N GLU A 221 -11.43 2.46 1.95
CA GLU A 221 -12.63 1.68 1.70
C GLU A 221 -12.37 0.50 0.77
N ARG A 222 -12.95 -0.64 1.14
CA ARG A 222 -12.93 -1.84 0.33
C ARG A 222 -14.06 -1.75 -0.69
N SER A 223 -13.75 -1.30 -1.91
CA SER A 223 -14.62 -1.58 -3.05
C SER A 223 -14.53 -3.07 -3.34
N GLU A 224 -15.50 -3.82 -2.82
CA GLU A 224 -15.84 -5.08 -3.42
C GLU A 224 -16.19 -4.83 -4.87
N GLY A 225 -15.84 -5.75 -5.75
CA GLY A 225 -16.55 -5.86 -7.03
C GLY A 225 -18.04 -6.19 -6.88
N ASN A 226 -18.63 -6.00 -5.69
CA ASN A 226 -20.06 -6.05 -5.42
C ASN A 226 -20.63 -4.65 -5.61
N GLU A 227 -21.57 -4.58 -6.55
CA GLU A 227 -22.20 -3.44 -7.19
C GLU A 227 -23.07 -2.55 -6.28
N ASN A 228 -22.86 -2.56 -4.96
CA ASN A 228 -23.77 -1.94 -4.00
C ASN A 228 -23.11 -0.88 -3.11
N GLU A 229 -22.28 0.02 -3.65
CA GLU A 229 -21.93 1.26 -2.94
C GLU A 229 -21.87 2.47 -3.90
N GLY A 230 -22.95 3.23 -3.96
CA GLY A 230 -23.02 4.57 -4.55
C GLY A 230 -23.30 4.63 -6.06
N THR A 231 -24.33 5.38 -6.45
CA THR A 231 -24.73 5.63 -7.85
C THR A 231 -23.60 6.17 -8.74
N LEU A 232 -22.56 6.77 -8.14
CA LEU A 232 -21.39 7.30 -8.85
C LEU A 232 -20.32 6.23 -9.14
N SER A 233 -20.19 5.19 -8.31
CA SER A 233 -19.22 4.12 -8.52
C SER A 233 -19.69 3.16 -9.62
N SER A 234 -20.98 2.83 -9.63
CA SER A 234 -21.61 2.04 -10.68
C SER A 234 -21.55 2.75 -12.03
N PHE A 235 -21.76 4.07 -12.05
CA PHE A 235 -21.57 4.89 -13.26
C PHE A 235 -20.13 4.84 -13.78
N LYS A 236 -19.11 4.97 -12.91
CA LYS A 236 -17.70 4.86 -13.32
C LYS A 236 -17.37 3.48 -13.87
N GLN A 237 -17.93 2.43 -13.29
CA GLN A 237 -17.75 1.07 -13.78
C GLN A 237 -18.40 0.88 -15.17
N GLN A 238 -19.62 1.40 -15.37
CA GLN A 238 -20.31 1.39 -16.66
C GLN A 238 -19.51 2.14 -17.73
N GLU A 239 -19.00 3.34 -17.41
CA GLU A 239 -18.14 4.11 -18.33
C GLU A 239 -16.82 3.38 -18.64
N THR A 240 -16.23 2.67 -17.67
CA THR A 240 -15.02 1.86 -17.91
C THR A 240 -15.30 0.70 -18.87
N ILE A 241 -16.40 -0.04 -18.66
CA ILE A 241 -16.80 -1.15 -19.54
C ILE A 241 -17.07 -0.63 -20.95
N LYS A 242 -17.77 0.51 -21.07
CA LYS A 242 -18.03 1.18 -22.34
C LYS A 242 -16.73 1.55 -23.05
N ALA A 243 -15.82 2.24 -22.37
CA ALA A 243 -14.53 2.64 -22.94
C ALA A 243 -13.69 1.42 -23.38
N ASP A 244 -13.71 0.32 -22.62
CA ASP A 244 -12.99 -0.90 -22.98
C ASP A 244 -13.56 -1.56 -24.25
N VAL A 245 -14.88 -1.59 -24.42
CA VAL A 245 -15.52 -2.13 -25.63
C VAL A 245 -15.27 -1.22 -26.83
N GLU A 246 -15.42 0.10 -26.69
CA GLU A 246 -15.09 1.08 -27.74
C GLU A 246 -13.64 0.91 -28.20
N LYS A 247 -12.69 0.82 -27.25
CA LYS A 247 -11.27 0.64 -27.52
C LYS A 247 -10.99 -0.68 -28.25
N LYS A 248 -11.62 -1.79 -27.86
CA LYS A 248 -11.45 -3.09 -28.53
C LYS A 248 -11.96 -3.05 -29.98
N ILE A 249 -13.14 -2.48 -30.21
CA ILE A 249 -13.70 -2.33 -31.57
C ILE A 249 -12.80 -1.42 -32.41
N GLN A 250 -12.38 -0.29 -31.84
CA GLN A 250 -11.46 0.65 -32.49
C GLN A 250 -10.13 -0.02 -32.88
N GLN A 251 -9.52 -0.79 -31.98
CA GLN A 251 -8.26 -1.50 -32.26
C GLN A 251 -8.42 -2.54 -33.36
N ASN A 252 -9.51 -3.31 -33.35
CA ASN A 252 -9.79 -4.31 -34.37
C ASN A 252 -9.99 -3.67 -35.74
N LEU A 253 -10.79 -2.61 -35.81
CA LEU A 253 -11.01 -1.84 -37.04
C LEU A 253 -9.73 -1.18 -37.55
N TYR A 254 -8.93 -0.59 -36.65
CA TYR A 254 -7.64 0.00 -37.01
C TYR A 254 -6.68 -1.03 -37.61
N ASN A 255 -6.60 -2.23 -37.02
CA ASN A 255 -5.74 -3.30 -37.55
C ASN A 255 -6.21 -3.81 -38.91
N LEU A 256 -7.52 -3.98 -39.08
CA LEU A 256 -8.12 -4.43 -40.34
C LEU A 256 -7.92 -3.38 -41.44
N LEU A 257 -8.38 -2.15 -41.21
CA LEU A 257 -8.30 -1.07 -42.19
C LEU A 257 -6.85 -0.64 -42.44
N GLY A 258 -5.97 -0.72 -41.43
CA GLY A 258 -4.54 -0.47 -41.57
C GLY A 258 -3.84 -1.48 -42.47
N THR A 259 -4.37 -2.69 -42.63
CA THR A 259 -3.86 -3.67 -43.61
C THR A 259 -4.25 -3.29 -45.04
N ILE A 260 -5.37 -2.59 -45.23
CA ILE A 260 -5.88 -2.16 -46.54
C ILE A 260 -5.23 -0.83 -46.96
N MET A 261 -5.19 0.16 -46.06
CA MET A 261 -4.79 1.55 -46.36
C MET A 261 -3.38 1.90 -45.89
N GLY A 262 -2.78 1.10 -45.01
CA GLY A 262 -1.54 1.41 -44.29
C GLY A 262 -1.80 1.89 -42.86
N ARG A 263 -1.01 1.41 -41.90
CA ARG A 263 -1.26 1.63 -40.46
C ARG A 263 -1.24 3.10 -40.06
N ASP A 264 -0.32 3.89 -40.61
CA ASP A 264 -0.24 5.34 -40.34
C ASP A 264 -1.28 6.19 -41.10
N LYS A 265 -2.14 5.57 -41.92
CA LYS A 265 -3.10 6.24 -42.81
C LYS A 265 -4.56 6.04 -42.41
N VAL A 266 -4.82 5.49 -41.23
CA VAL A 266 -6.17 5.26 -40.72
C VAL A 266 -6.30 5.76 -39.29
N ILE A 267 -7.38 6.50 -39.02
CA ILE A 267 -7.81 6.85 -37.67
C ILE A 267 -9.22 6.33 -37.51
N VAL A 268 -9.47 5.58 -36.45
CA VAL A 268 -10.81 5.05 -36.13
C VAL A 268 -11.22 5.62 -34.78
N HIS A 269 -12.46 6.08 -34.69
CA HIS A 269 -13.14 6.38 -33.44
C HIS A 269 -14.49 5.68 -33.43
N THR A 270 -14.81 5.04 -32.31
CA THR A 270 -16.07 4.32 -32.13
C THR A 270 -16.76 4.86 -30.90
N PHE A 271 -18.05 5.19 -31.04
CA PHE A 271 -18.93 5.55 -29.94
C PHE A 271 -19.99 4.47 -29.81
N ILE A 272 -20.26 4.02 -28.59
CA ILE A 272 -21.32 3.04 -28.34
C ILE A 272 -22.31 3.55 -27.29
N LYS A 273 -23.58 3.22 -27.50
CA LYS A 273 -24.62 3.34 -26.49
C LYS A 273 -24.86 1.96 -25.90
N MET A 274 -24.72 1.85 -24.59
CA MET A 274 -24.90 0.59 -23.86
C MET A 274 -26.05 0.72 -22.88
N ASN A 275 -26.78 -0.38 -22.73
CA ASN A 275 -27.77 -0.60 -21.70
C ASN A 275 -27.20 -1.59 -20.67
N PHE A 276 -27.24 -1.22 -19.39
CA PHE A 276 -26.75 -2.01 -18.25
C PHE A 276 -27.89 -2.51 -17.34
N ASP A 277 -29.13 -2.46 -17.83
CA ASP A 277 -30.30 -2.91 -17.10
C ASP A 277 -30.21 -4.42 -16.84
N LYS A 278 -30.25 -4.79 -15.57
CA LYS A 278 -30.26 -6.19 -15.15
C LYS A 278 -31.68 -6.70 -15.14
N GLU A 279 -32.01 -7.56 -16.10
CA GLU A 279 -33.30 -8.24 -16.13
C GLU A 279 -33.18 -9.68 -15.63
N ASN A 280 -33.91 -9.97 -14.55
CA ASN A 280 -34.18 -11.33 -14.09
C ASN A 280 -35.68 -11.57 -14.24
N ARG A 281 -36.05 -12.45 -15.18
CA ARG A 281 -37.45 -12.77 -15.47
C ARG A 281 -37.71 -14.25 -15.24
N VAL A 282 -38.79 -14.54 -14.52
CA VAL A 282 -39.31 -15.91 -14.34
C VAL A 282 -40.54 -16.06 -15.23
N GLU A 283 -40.42 -16.85 -16.29
CA GLU A 283 -41.53 -17.15 -17.19
C GLU A 283 -42.16 -18.48 -16.76
N ASN A 284 -43.43 -18.44 -16.37
CA ASN A 284 -44.23 -19.63 -16.08
C ASN A 284 -45.15 -19.88 -17.26
N ILE A 285 -44.70 -20.72 -18.19
CA ILE A 285 -45.41 -21.04 -19.42
C ILE A 285 -46.27 -22.28 -19.18
N VAL A 286 -47.54 -22.20 -19.55
CA VAL A 286 -48.47 -23.33 -19.56
C VAL A 286 -48.70 -23.74 -21.00
N GLU A 287 -48.28 -24.94 -21.37
CA GLU A 287 -48.48 -25.49 -22.72
C GLU A 287 -49.39 -26.71 -22.68
N ALA A 288 -50.30 -26.81 -23.65
CA ALA A 288 -51.07 -28.02 -23.89
C ALA A 288 -50.13 -29.11 -24.44
N PRO A 289 -50.10 -30.32 -23.85
CA PRO A 289 -49.35 -31.46 -24.40
C PRO A 289 -49.82 -31.83 -25.81
N ASP A 290 -51.14 -31.73 -26.07
CA ASP A 290 -51.72 -31.86 -27.41
C ASP A 290 -51.77 -30.48 -28.07
N LYS A 291 -50.83 -30.23 -28.99
CA LYS A 291 -50.73 -28.96 -29.74
C LYS A 291 -51.76 -28.82 -30.85
N GLU A 292 -52.38 -29.91 -31.30
CA GLU A 292 -53.33 -29.89 -32.41
C GLU A 292 -54.71 -29.44 -31.91
N ASN A 293 -55.13 -29.96 -30.74
CA ASN A 293 -56.42 -29.61 -30.13
C ASN A 293 -56.31 -28.56 -29.01
N ASN A 294 -55.09 -28.15 -28.65
CA ASN A 294 -54.78 -27.25 -27.54
C ASN A 294 -55.38 -27.73 -26.21
N GLU A 295 -55.33 -29.04 -25.96
CA GLU A 295 -55.92 -29.67 -24.78
C GLU A 295 -54.89 -30.28 -23.83
N GLY A 296 -55.21 -30.27 -22.54
CA GLY A 296 -54.47 -30.99 -21.51
C GLY A 296 -54.67 -32.50 -21.59
N LEU A 297 -53.68 -33.27 -21.12
CA LEU A 297 -53.75 -34.72 -21.03
C LEU A 297 -54.80 -35.13 -19.98
N ILE A 298 -55.75 -35.99 -20.34
CA ILE A 298 -56.79 -36.44 -19.41
C ILE A 298 -56.16 -37.36 -18.35
N ILE A 299 -56.22 -36.96 -17.09
CA ILE A 299 -55.72 -37.76 -15.95
C ILE A 299 -56.83 -38.51 -15.23
N SER A 300 -58.05 -37.98 -15.25
CA SER A 300 -59.22 -38.60 -14.64
C SER A 300 -60.48 -38.11 -15.34
N SER A 301 -61.44 -39.00 -15.54
CA SER A 301 -62.77 -38.68 -16.06
C SER A 301 -63.81 -39.42 -15.21
N GLN A 302 -64.83 -38.69 -14.75
CA GLN A 302 -65.96 -39.20 -14.01
C GLN A 302 -67.24 -38.83 -14.75
N LYS A 303 -67.97 -39.84 -15.21
CA LYS A 303 -69.27 -39.68 -15.86
C LYS A 303 -70.36 -40.27 -14.99
N LEU A 304 -71.24 -39.42 -14.50
CA LEU A 304 -72.42 -39.78 -13.72
C LEU A 304 -73.65 -39.56 -14.61
N SER A 305 -74.36 -40.64 -14.93
CA SER A 305 -75.65 -40.58 -15.60
C SER A 305 -76.70 -41.15 -14.66
N LYS A 306 -77.68 -40.32 -14.29
CA LYS A 306 -78.89 -40.75 -13.59
C LYS A 306 -80.05 -40.57 -14.55
N ALA A 307 -80.73 -41.66 -14.86
CA ALA A 307 -82.00 -41.62 -15.56
C ALA A 307 -83.08 -42.16 -14.63
N PHE A 308 -84.15 -41.40 -14.46
CA PHE A 308 -85.37 -41.81 -13.79
C PHE A 308 -86.51 -41.73 -14.80
N SER A 309 -87.18 -42.86 -14.99
CA SER A 309 -88.41 -42.96 -15.76
C SER A 309 -89.42 -43.69 -14.88
N GLY A 310 -90.48 -42.98 -14.51
CA GLY A 310 -91.51 -43.51 -13.64
C GLY A 310 -92.80 -42.73 -13.78
N GLN A 311 -93.90 -43.38 -13.39
CA GLN A 311 -95.18 -42.72 -13.23
C GLN A 311 -95.25 -42.18 -11.80
N GLY A 312 -95.12 -40.87 -11.65
CA GLY A 312 -95.36 -40.18 -10.39
C GLY A 312 -96.82 -39.77 -10.29
N GLN A 313 -97.37 -39.81 -9.08
CA GLN A 313 -98.67 -39.19 -8.82
C GLN A 313 -98.49 -37.67 -8.88
N PRO A 314 -99.25 -36.91 -9.69
CA PRO A 314 -99.12 -35.46 -9.72
C PRO A 314 -99.38 -34.87 -8.32
N PRO A 315 -98.71 -33.78 -7.92
CA PRO A 315 -99.01 -33.11 -6.65
C PRO A 315 -100.50 -32.79 -6.60
N GLY A 316 -101.20 -33.28 -5.58
CA GLY A 316 -102.64 -33.04 -5.44
C GLY A 316 -102.92 -31.55 -5.40
N GLY A 317 -103.75 -31.06 -6.34
CA GLY A 317 -104.18 -29.67 -6.34
C GLY A 317 -104.90 -29.31 -5.04
N ILE A 318 -104.86 -28.04 -4.65
CA ILE A 318 -105.60 -27.54 -3.49
C ILE A 318 -107.11 -27.78 -3.68
N ALA A 319 -107.79 -28.30 -2.65
CA ALA A 319 -109.23 -28.53 -2.66
C ALA A 319 -109.99 -27.21 -2.86
N GLY A 320 -110.94 -27.17 -3.81
CA GLY A 320 -111.73 -25.97 -4.09
C GLY A 320 -112.60 -25.58 -2.89
N THR A 321 -112.38 -24.39 -2.35
CA THR A 321 -113.17 -23.80 -1.25
C THR A 321 -114.27 -22.90 -1.81
N ASN A 322 -115.31 -23.47 -2.42
CA ASN A 322 -116.55 -22.72 -2.70
C ASN A 322 -117.65 -23.28 -1.81
N SER A 323 -118.16 -22.46 -0.91
CA SER A 323 -119.04 -22.83 0.21
C SER A 323 -120.46 -23.28 -0.17
N ASN A 324 -120.85 -23.27 -1.46
CA ASN A 324 -122.21 -23.59 -1.91
C ASN A 324 -122.29 -24.56 -3.11
N ALA A 325 -121.25 -25.34 -3.39
CA ALA A 325 -121.33 -26.44 -4.36
C ALA A 325 -120.92 -27.74 -3.68
N VAL A 326 -121.65 -28.83 -3.96
CA VAL A 326 -121.33 -30.18 -3.45
C VAL A 326 -119.86 -30.48 -3.73
N THR A 327 -119.12 -30.82 -2.67
CA THR A 327 -117.68 -31.12 -2.74
C THR A 327 -117.44 -32.23 -3.75
N ASN A 328 -117.02 -31.86 -4.96
CA ASN A 328 -116.65 -32.83 -5.98
C ASN A 328 -115.14 -33.01 -5.93
N TYR A 329 -114.70 -34.22 -5.61
CA TYR A 329 -113.30 -34.61 -5.75
C TYR A 329 -113.07 -34.93 -7.23
N PRO A 330 -112.14 -34.26 -7.93
CA PRO A 330 -111.74 -34.73 -9.25
C PRO A 330 -111.25 -36.17 -9.10
N GLY A 331 -111.91 -37.13 -9.73
CA GLY A 331 -111.39 -38.48 -9.82
C GLY A 331 -110.04 -38.42 -10.53
N ALA A 332 -108.97 -38.84 -9.84
CA ALA A 332 -107.67 -38.97 -10.46
C ALA A 332 -107.76 -40.04 -11.55
N THR A 333 -107.71 -39.64 -12.81
CA THR A 333 -107.45 -40.57 -13.90
C THR A 333 -106.07 -41.21 -13.64
N PRO A 334 -105.92 -42.55 -13.67
CA PRO A 334 -104.64 -43.22 -13.44
C PRO A 334 -103.68 -43.09 -14.63
N GLN A 335 -103.77 -41.98 -15.37
CA GLN A 335 -102.76 -41.63 -16.34
C GLN A 335 -101.71 -40.81 -15.59
N GLY A 336 -100.81 -41.52 -14.89
CA GLY A 336 -99.63 -40.91 -14.29
C GLY A 336 -98.93 -40.05 -15.35
N SER A 337 -98.59 -38.82 -15.00
CA SER A 337 -97.75 -38.01 -15.87
C SER A 337 -96.39 -38.69 -15.90
N ASN A 338 -95.93 -39.09 -17.09
CA ASN A 338 -94.61 -39.67 -17.25
C ASN A 338 -93.59 -38.62 -16.82
N SER A 339 -92.96 -38.83 -15.66
CA SER A 339 -91.87 -38.00 -15.19
C SER A 339 -90.58 -38.65 -15.67
N GLN A 340 -89.94 -37.99 -16.62
CA GLN A 340 -88.62 -38.34 -17.10
C GLN A 340 -87.65 -37.33 -16.50
N TYR A 341 -86.67 -37.83 -15.75
CA TYR A 341 -85.57 -37.03 -15.24
C TYR A 341 -84.28 -37.66 -15.72
N GLU A 342 -83.46 -36.86 -16.39
CA GLU A 342 -82.13 -37.24 -16.80
C GLU A 342 -81.14 -36.22 -16.25
N GLU A 343 -80.14 -36.71 -15.54
CA GLU A 343 -79.00 -35.93 -15.05
C GLU A 343 -77.74 -36.57 -15.59
N LEU A 344 -77.03 -35.83 -16.43
CA LEU A 344 -75.72 -36.20 -16.94
C LEU A 344 -74.70 -35.21 -16.40
N ASN A 345 -73.76 -35.70 -15.60
CA ASN A 345 -72.65 -34.95 -15.08
C ASN A 345 -71.34 -35.59 -15.55
N ASP A 346 -70.53 -34.83 -16.29
CA ASP A 346 -69.24 -35.27 -16.82
C ASP A 346 -68.15 -34.35 -16.28
N THR A 347 -67.23 -34.90 -15.50
CA THR A 347 -66.11 -34.17 -14.89
C THR A 347 -64.80 -34.75 -15.43
N ILE A 348 -64.03 -33.95 -16.15
CA ILE A 348 -62.75 -34.35 -16.74
C ILE A 348 -61.64 -33.49 -16.15
N ASN A 349 -60.69 -34.13 -15.46
CA ASN A 349 -59.48 -33.48 -14.97
C ASN A 349 -58.38 -33.65 -16.01
N ARG A 350 -57.76 -32.53 -16.40
CA ARG A 350 -56.69 -32.48 -17.39
C ARG A 350 -55.41 -31.91 -16.78
N GLU A 351 -54.29 -32.51 -17.14
CA GLU A 351 -52.94 -32.03 -16.78
C GLU A 351 -52.33 -31.26 -17.95
N VAL A 352 -51.54 -30.24 -17.63
CA VAL A 352 -50.88 -29.35 -18.60
C VAL A 352 -49.39 -29.33 -18.34
N ASN A 353 -48.60 -29.09 -19.39
CA ASN A 353 -47.17 -28.88 -19.20
C ASN A 353 -46.95 -27.53 -18.53
N ARG A 354 -46.18 -27.51 -17.44
CA ARG A 354 -45.72 -26.28 -16.79
C ARG A 354 -44.22 -26.17 -16.99
N ILE A 355 -43.81 -25.14 -17.72
CA ILE A 355 -42.41 -24.86 -18.02
C ILE A 355 -42.05 -23.59 -17.26
N THR A 356 -41.17 -23.72 -16.27
CA THR A 356 -40.59 -22.56 -15.58
C THR A 356 -39.24 -22.26 -16.20
N ARG A 357 -39.11 -21.08 -16.82
CA ARG A 357 -37.86 -20.59 -17.39
C ARG A 357 -37.36 -19.43 -16.56
N ASN A 358 -36.19 -19.61 -15.95
CA ASN A 358 -35.45 -18.53 -15.31
C ASN A 358 -34.52 -17.91 -16.36
N VAL A 359 -34.86 -16.70 -16.80
CA VAL A 359 -34.06 -15.94 -17.76
C VAL A 359 -33.26 -14.89 -16.98
N THR A 360 -31.94 -15.01 -17.03
CA THR A 360 -31.00 -14.00 -16.55
C THR A 360 -30.29 -13.41 -17.76
N SER A 361 -30.59 -12.15 -18.05
CA SER A 361 -29.97 -11.44 -19.18
C SER A 361 -28.50 -11.11 -18.89
N SER A 362 -27.70 -10.97 -19.95
CA SER A 362 -26.31 -10.49 -19.85
C SER A 362 -26.25 -9.15 -19.10
N PRO A 363 -25.14 -8.87 -18.39
CA PRO A 363 -25.04 -7.66 -17.56
C PRO A 363 -24.98 -6.35 -18.36
N TYR A 364 -24.85 -6.43 -19.69
CA TYR A 364 -24.93 -5.29 -20.59
C TYR A 364 -25.33 -5.72 -22.00
N LYS A 365 -25.92 -4.79 -22.75
CA LYS A 365 -26.26 -4.91 -24.18
C LYS A 365 -25.86 -3.64 -24.92
N ILE A 366 -25.35 -3.79 -26.15
CA ILE A 366 -25.06 -2.65 -27.02
C ILE A 366 -26.36 -2.27 -27.74
N GLU A 367 -26.86 -1.06 -27.49
CA GLU A 367 -28.07 -0.53 -28.13
C GLU A 367 -27.74 0.13 -29.47
N ASP A 368 -26.62 0.86 -29.52
CA ASP A 368 -26.22 1.60 -30.71
C ASP A 368 -24.69 1.68 -30.81
N ILE A 369 -24.20 1.79 -32.04
CA ILE A 369 -22.79 2.00 -32.36
C ILE A 369 -22.68 3.02 -33.49
N THR A 370 -21.76 3.97 -33.36
CA THR A 370 -21.36 4.89 -34.41
C THR A 370 -19.86 4.77 -34.64
N ILE A 371 -19.47 4.57 -35.90
CA ILE A 371 -18.07 4.40 -36.29
C ILE A 371 -17.66 5.55 -37.20
N ASN A 372 -16.66 6.30 -36.77
CA ASN A 372 -16.03 7.36 -37.55
C ASN A 372 -14.64 6.89 -37.99
N VAL A 373 -14.40 6.90 -39.29
CA VAL A 373 -13.12 6.50 -39.87
C VAL A 373 -12.57 7.65 -40.69
N GLY A 374 -11.42 8.17 -40.26
CA GLY A 374 -10.57 8.99 -41.11
C GLY A 374 -9.66 8.08 -41.93
N VAL A 375 -9.59 8.29 -43.24
CA VAL A 375 -8.62 7.61 -44.10
C VAL A 375 -7.84 8.60 -44.94
N GLU A 376 -6.54 8.38 -45.06
CA GLU A 376 -5.70 9.18 -45.95
C GLU A 376 -5.66 8.56 -47.36
N PRO A 377 -6.05 9.30 -48.41
CA PRO A 377 -6.08 8.79 -49.76
C PRO A 377 -4.66 8.49 -50.28
N PRO A 378 -4.46 7.38 -51.01
CA PRO A 378 -3.17 7.09 -51.63
C PRO A 378 -2.79 8.19 -52.62
N ALA A 379 -1.56 8.70 -52.52
CA ALA A 379 -1.03 9.82 -53.30
C ALA A 379 -1.66 11.21 -53.04
N GLY A 380 -2.39 11.40 -51.93
CA GLY A 380 -2.87 12.72 -51.52
C GLY A 380 -4.02 13.30 -52.37
N GLY A 381 -4.56 12.52 -53.31
CA GLY A 381 -5.71 12.89 -54.14
C GLY A 381 -7.06 12.55 -53.49
N THR A 382 -8.08 12.26 -54.29
CA THR A 382 -9.38 11.77 -53.80
C THR A 382 -9.37 10.24 -53.67
N LEU A 383 -10.08 9.70 -52.68
CA LEU A 383 -10.24 8.25 -52.54
C LEU A 383 -11.11 7.70 -53.68
N ASP A 384 -10.71 6.59 -54.27
CA ASP A 384 -11.51 5.90 -55.30
C ASP A 384 -12.83 5.37 -54.73
N ALA A 385 -13.90 5.43 -55.54
CA ALA A 385 -15.25 5.07 -55.11
C ALA A 385 -15.36 3.58 -54.73
N ALA A 386 -14.62 2.69 -55.42
CA ALA A 386 -14.63 1.26 -55.09
C ALA A 386 -13.92 0.97 -53.75
N THR A 387 -12.88 1.75 -53.43
CA THR A 387 -12.17 1.63 -52.15
C THR A 387 -13.04 2.15 -51.00
N LEU A 388 -13.72 3.28 -51.20
CA LEU A 388 -14.69 3.82 -50.24
C LEU A 388 -15.80 2.79 -49.93
N GLU A 389 -16.35 2.15 -50.96
CA GLU A 389 -17.39 1.14 -50.79
C GLU A 389 -16.88 -0.11 -50.07
N SER A 390 -15.66 -0.55 -50.35
CA SER A 390 -15.04 -1.67 -49.66
C SER A 390 -14.85 -1.38 -48.16
N ILE A 391 -14.44 -0.16 -47.82
CA ILE A 391 -14.33 0.29 -46.42
C ILE A 391 -15.72 0.29 -45.77
N LYS A 392 -16.73 0.87 -46.44
CA LYS A 392 -18.11 0.87 -45.93
C LYS A 392 -18.65 -0.54 -45.71
N GLN A 393 -18.41 -1.48 -46.62
CA GLN A 393 -18.85 -2.87 -46.47
C GLN A 393 -18.24 -3.53 -45.21
N VAL A 394 -16.96 -3.31 -44.94
CA VAL A 394 -16.31 -3.80 -43.71
C VAL A 394 -16.97 -3.21 -42.48
N LEU A 395 -17.21 -1.89 -42.48
CA LEU A 395 -17.85 -1.19 -41.37
C LEU A 395 -19.29 -1.67 -41.15
N ARG A 396 -20.07 -1.87 -42.22
CA ARG A 396 -21.43 -2.44 -42.17
C ARG A 396 -21.44 -3.81 -41.53
N ASN A 397 -20.49 -4.68 -41.86
CA ASN A 397 -20.37 -6.00 -41.24
C ASN A 397 -20.11 -5.92 -39.74
N VAL A 398 -19.24 -5.00 -39.30
CA VAL A 398 -18.95 -4.80 -37.88
C VAL A 398 -20.16 -4.25 -37.12
N VAL A 399 -20.87 -3.27 -37.69
CA VAL A 399 -22.12 -2.74 -37.11
C VAL A 399 -23.17 -3.85 -37.00
N ARG A 400 -23.37 -4.65 -38.05
CA ARG A 400 -24.35 -5.74 -38.08
C ARG A 400 -24.09 -6.81 -37.02
N VAL A 401 -22.83 -7.20 -36.83
CA VAL A 401 -22.44 -8.19 -35.81
C VAL A 401 -22.59 -7.62 -34.39
N THR A 402 -22.27 -6.34 -34.21
CA THR A 402 -22.30 -5.71 -32.89
C THR A 402 -23.73 -5.44 -32.40
N LEU A 403 -24.65 -5.13 -33.31
CA LEU A 403 -26.06 -4.83 -33.03
C LEU A 403 -26.99 -6.04 -33.27
N SER A 404 -26.48 -7.27 -33.20
CA SER A 404 -27.07 -8.52 -33.72
C SER A 404 -28.58 -8.73 -33.50
N ASP A 405 -29.17 -8.18 -32.42
CA ASP A 405 -30.61 -8.30 -32.11
C ASP A 405 -31.51 -7.34 -32.90
N GLN A 406 -30.99 -6.19 -33.35
CA GLN A 406 -31.74 -5.16 -34.07
C GLN A 406 -31.26 -4.97 -35.51
N ALA A 407 -30.00 -5.31 -35.80
CA ALA A 407 -29.38 -5.03 -37.09
C ALA A 407 -29.37 -6.20 -38.09
N SER A 408 -29.85 -7.39 -37.70
CA SER A 408 -29.94 -8.53 -38.61
C SER A 408 -30.84 -8.25 -39.82
N ASP A 409 -31.89 -7.45 -39.63
CA ASP A 409 -32.93 -7.17 -40.62
C ASP A 409 -32.80 -5.77 -41.24
N LEU A 410 -31.78 -4.99 -40.86
CA LEU A 410 -31.58 -3.63 -41.37
C LEU A 410 -30.98 -3.64 -42.78
N ALA A 411 -31.60 -2.87 -43.67
CA ALA A 411 -31.08 -2.59 -45.00
C ALA A 411 -29.75 -1.84 -44.91
N ASP A 412 -28.89 -2.01 -45.92
CA ASP A 412 -27.55 -1.40 -45.96
C ASP A 412 -27.59 0.14 -45.85
N THR A 413 -28.66 0.78 -46.35
CA THR A 413 -28.86 2.24 -46.25
C THR A 413 -29.10 2.72 -44.82
N GLU A 414 -29.66 1.88 -43.96
CA GLU A 414 -29.86 2.20 -42.54
C GLU A 414 -28.55 2.01 -41.76
N LEU A 415 -27.76 0.98 -42.09
CA LEU A 415 -26.44 0.76 -41.50
C LEU A 415 -25.45 1.89 -41.83
N ASP A 416 -25.57 2.48 -43.03
CA ASP A 416 -24.75 3.62 -43.44
C ASP A 416 -24.95 4.87 -42.55
N LYS A 417 -26.06 5.00 -41.82
CA LYS A 417 -26.27 6.11 -40.86
C LYS A 417 -25.36 6.03 -39.64
N HIS A 418 -24.87 4.84 -39.33
CA HIS A 418 -23.96 4.57 -38.21
C HIS A 418 -22.48 4.73 -38.60
N ILE A 419 -22.21 5.03 -39.87
CA ILE A 419 -20.87 4.99 -40.44
C ILE A 419 -20.54 6.34 -41.07
N SER A 420 -19.43 6.94 -40.63
CA SER A 420 -18.88 8.15 -41.25
C SER A 420 -17.45 7.89 -41.72
N VAL A 421 -17.21 8.04 -43.02
CA VAL A 421 -15.87 7.89 -43.60
C VAL A 421 -15.43 9.25 -44.14
N LEU A 422 -14.35 9.80 -43.56
CA LEU A 422 -13.79 11.09 -43.95
C LEU A 422 -12.44 10.88 -44.65
N PRO A 423 -12.36 11.07 -45.97
CA PRO A 423 -11.08 11.09 -46.66
C PRO A 423 -10.39 12.43 -46.42
N ARG A 424 -9.30 12.45 -45.65
CA ARG A 424 -8.48 13.65 -45.44
C ARG A 424 -7.02 13.29 -45.25
N GLN A 425 -6.12 14.14 -45.75
CA GLN A 425 -4.70 14.03 -45.42
C GLN A 425 -4.52 14.32 -43.93
N PHE A 426 -3.77 13.48 -43.24
CA PHE A 426 -3.42 13.74 -41.86
C PHE A 426 -2.23 14.68 -41.83
N SER A 427 -2.35 15.80 -41.11
CA SER A 427 -1.19 16.60 -40.75
C SER A 427 -0.24 15.68 -40.00
N GLY A 428 0.93 15.40 -40.61
CA GLY A 428 1.91 14.47 -40.08
C GLY A 428 2.17 14.71 -38.59
N LYS A 429 2.50 13.63 -37.88
CA LYS A 429 2.87 13.61 -36.45
C LYS A 429 3.61 14.90 -36.11
N ALA A 430 3.12 15.66 -35.13
CA ALA A 430 3.96 16.65 -34.48
C ALA A 430 5.22 15.90 -34.06
N GLU A 431 6.34 16.15 -34.74
CA GLU A 431 7.63 15.67 -34.30
C GLU A 431 7.85 16.30 -32.93
N ILE A 432 7.61 15.51 -31.88
CA ILE A 432 8.17 15.83 -30.59
C ILE A 432 9.66 15.67 -30.83
N GLU A 433 10.33 16.80 -31.12
CA GLU A 433 11.78 16.87 -31.04
C GLU A 433 12.15 16.32 -29.66
N ASP A 434 12.78 15.14 -29.63
CA ASP A 434 13.49 14.65 -28.47
C ASP A 434 14.63 15.65 -28.20
N SER A 435 14.31 16.74 -27.51
CA SER A 435 15.26 17.72 -26.99
C SER A 435 15.97 17.11 -25.78
N SER A 436 16.69 16.01 -26.00
CA SER A 436 17.55 15.35 -25.02
C SER A 436 18.95 15.06 -25.57
N ALA A 437 19.40 15.92 -26.49
CA ALA A 437 20.83 16.05 -26.78
C ALA A 437 21.35 17.28 -26.02
N LEU A 438 21.80 17.06 -24.78
CA LEU A 438 22.61 18.07 -24.07
C LEU A 438 23.78 18.45 -24.98
N SER A 439 23.90 19.76 -25.27
CA SER A 439 24.92 20.28 -26.18
C SER A 439 26.32 19.80 -25.79
N PRO A 440 27.24 19.60 -26.76
CA PRO A 440 28.61 19.14 -26.48
C PRO A 440 29.31 19.97 -25.40
N ALA A 441 29.00 21.27 -25.33
CA ALA A 441 29.53 22.19 -24.31
C ALA A 441 29.18 21.77 -22.88
N VAL A 442 27.96 21.27 -22.62
CA VAL A 442 27.54 20.85 -21.27
C VAL A 442 28.29 19.59 -20.85
N LEU A 443 28.52 18.64 -21.77
CA LEU A 443 29.35 17.45 -21.50
C LEU A 443 30.81 17.81 -21.16
N TRP A 444 31.40 18.82 -21.81
CA TRP A 444 32.74 19.31 -21.45
C TRP A 444 32.78 19.99 -20.08
N THR A 445 31.74 20.73 -19.69
CA THR A 445 31.67 21.34 -18.34
C THR A 445 31.52 20.30 -17.22
N VAL A 446 30.66 19.29 -17.43
CA VAL A 446 30.49 18.20 -16.46
C VAL A 446 31.74 17.33 -16.38
N GLY A 447 32.41 17.07 -17.52
CA GLY A 447 33.70 16.38 -17.55
C GLY A 447 34.82 17.15 -16.83
N GLY A 448 34.87 18.48 -16.98
CA GLY A 448 35.85 19.33 -16.29
C GLY A 448 35.68 19.34 -14.76
N ILE A 449 34.42 19.35 -14.28
CA ILE A 449 34.11 19.28 -12.84
C ILE A 449 34.51 17.91 -12.27
N ALA A 450 34.28 16.81 -13.00
CA ALA A 450 34.67 15.47 -12.58
C ALA A 450 36.19 15.31 -12.46
N VAL A 451 36.98 15.91 -13.38
CA VAL A 451 38.45 15.89 -13.30
C VAL A 451 38.97 16.72 -12.13
N LEU A 452 38.36 17.88 -11.84
CA LEU A 452 38.72 18.69 -10.67
C LEU A 452 38.39 17.98 -9.34
N ALA A 453 37.26 17.27 -9.28
CA ALA A 453 36.91 16.46 -8.12
C ALA A 453 37.93 15.32 -7.91
N LEU A 454 38.34 14.63 -8.98
CA LEU A 454 39.38 13.60 -8.91
C LEU A 454 40.75 14.16 -8.51
N ALA A 455 41.11 15.35 -8.99
CA ALA A 455 42.33 16.05 -8.58
C ALA A 455 42.29 16.45 -7.09
N ALA A 456 41.14 16.91 -6.59
CA ALA A 456 40.95 17.23 -5.17
C ALA A 456 41.06 15.99 -4.27
N VAL A 457 40.49 14.86 -4.71
CA VAL A 457 40.63 13.57 -4.01
C VAL A 457 42.08 13.08 -4.04
N ALA A 458 42.76 13.17 -5.18
CA ALA A 458 44.18 12.83 -5.29
C ALA A 458 45.06 13.71 -4.39
N PHE A 459 44.75 15.00 -4.29
CA PHE A 459 45.43 15.94 -3.39
C PHE A 459 45.19 15.62 -1.91
N LEU A 460 43.96 15.24 -1.52
CA LEU A 460 43.65 14.78 -0.16
C LEU A 460 44.36 13.47 0.18
N VAL A 461 44.45 12.52 -0.77
CA VAL A 461 45.20 11.26 -0.60
C VAL A 461 46.70 11.53 -0.52
N TYR A 462 47.24 12.43 -1.34
CA TYR A 462 48.64 12.85 -1.27
C TYR A 462 48.98 13.51 0.07
N ARG A 463 48.08 14.37 0.58
CA ARG A 463 48.23 15.00 1.90
C ARG A 463 48.15 13.97 3.04
N ARG A 464 47.26 12.97 2.96
CA ARG A 464 47.23 11.85 3.92
C ARG A 464 48.49 10.99 3.83
N ARG A 465 49.03 10.73 2.63
CA ARG A 465 50.27 9.97 2.45
C ARG A 465 51.52 10.74 2.89
N SER A 466 51.53 12.06 2.74
CA SER A 466 52.59 12.92 3.27
C SER A 466 52.62 12.94 4.81
N GLN A 467 51.48 12.75 5.46
CA GLN A 467 51.40 12.59 6.92
C GLN A 467 51.79 11.17 7.37
N ALA A 468 51.54 10.15 6.53
CA ALA A 468 52.02 8.79 6.78
C ALA A 468 53.54 8.61 6.54
N LYS A 469 54.14 9.45 5.69
CA LYS A 469 55.60 9.41 5.40
C LYS A 469 56.48 9.96 6.53
N GLN A 470 55.93 10.66 7.51
CA GLN A 470 56.67 11.04 8.73
C GLN A 470 56.67 9.97 9.83
N GLN A 471 56.02 8.82 9.61
CA GLN A 471 56.05 7.67 10.53
C GLN A 471 56.80 6.45 9.95
N GLN A 472 57.37 6.55 8.75
CA GLN A 472 58.08 5.44 8.08
C GLN A 472 59.57 5.71 7.81
N GLU A 473 60.13 6.84 8.27
CA GLU A 473 61.56 7.14 8.14
C GLU A 473 62.42 6.64 9.32
N GLU A 474 61.84 5.84 10.24
CA GLU A 474 62.57 5.23 11.37
C GLU A 474 62.67 3.69 11.32
N GLU A 475 62.16 3.05 10.26
CA GLU A 475 62.28 1.59 10.04
C GLU A 475 63.01 1.25 8.73
N GLU A 476 64.27 1.65 8.59
CA GLU A 476 65.21 0.96 7.70
C GLU A 476 66.61 0.91 8.34
N PHE A 477 66.97 -0.23 8.94
CA PHE A 477 68.34 -0.73 8.95
C PHE A 477 68.32 -2.27 8.77
N PRO A 478 69.22 -2.85 7.96
CA PRO A 478 69.08 -4.21 7.44
C PRO A 478 69.72 -5.29 8.34
N ASP A 479 69.16 -6.49 8.23
CA ASP A 479 69.63 -7.76 8.81
C ASP A 479 71.11 -8.05 8.55
N LEU A 480 71.90 -8.28 9.61
CA LEU A 480 73.04 -9.20 9.61
C LEU A 480 73.33 -9.78 11.02
N LEU A 481 73.13 -11.10 11.13
CA LEU A 481 73.84 -12.10 11.97
C LEU A 481 73.47 -12.24 13.48
N THR A 482 72.93 -13.41 13.81
CA THR A 482 72.87 -14.06 15.14
C THR A 482 74.26 -14.39 15.72
N PRO A 483 74.41 -14.86 16.99
CA PRO A 483 73.60 -14.75 18.22
C PRO A 483 74.44 -14.25 19.43
N LEU A 484 73.84 -13.95 20.59
CA LEU A 484 74.36 -14.28 21.94
C LEU A 484 73.44 -13.76 23.07
N ASN A 485 73.25 -14.66 24.03
CA ASN A 485 72.62 -14.57 25.36
C ASN A 485 72.34 -13.21 26.02
N ALA A 486 71.16 -13.19 26.66
CA ALA A 486 70.83 -12.75 28.02
C ALA A 486 71.39 -11.42 28.55
N ALA A 487 70.51 -10.42 28.69
CA ALA A 487 70.33 -9.64 29.92
C ALA A 487 69.16 -8.65 29.79
N GLU A 488 68.35 -8.62 30.87
CA GLU A 488 67.56 -7.50 31.41
C GLU A 488 66.59 -6.70 30.52
N ILE A 489 65.30 -6.89 30.83
CA ILE A 489 64.23 -5.93 30.56
C ILE A 489 64.18 -4.96 31.75
N PRO A 490 64.34 -3.64 31.57
CA PRO A 490 63.94 -2.65 32.56
C PRO A 490 62.45 -2.31 32.38
N ASP A 491 61.69 -2.45 33.47
CA ASP A 491 60.27 -2.09 33.54
C ASP A 491 60.03 -0.59 33.30
N LEU A 492 59.07 -0.28 32.42
CA LEU A 492 58.49 1.06 32.32
C LEU A 492 57.50 1.26 33.46
N ILE A 493 57.80 2.25 34.30
CA ILE A 493 56.98 2.72 35.41
C ILE A 493 55.67 3.30 34.84
N TYR A 494 54.54 2.67 35.13
CA TYR A 494 53.22 3.28 35.02
C TYR A 494 52.83 3.89 36.36
N GLN A 495 52.57 5.19 36.35
CA GLN A 495 52.07 5.95 37.47
C GLN A 495 50.54 5.94 37.42
N GLU A 496 49.91 4.99 38.13
CA GLU A 496 48.48 4.99 38.43
C GLU A 496 48.28 5.39 39.89
N ASP A 497 47.75 6.60 40.10
CA ASP A 497 47.26 7.04 41.40
C ASP A 497 45.87 6.46 41.66
N GLY A 498 45.66 5.91 42.86
CA GLY A 498 44.34 5.54 43.36
C GLY A 498 44.43 4.63 44.58
N ASP A 499 43.99 5.13 45.73
CA ASP A 499 44.04 4.50 47.07
C ASP A 499 43.63 3.02 47.13
N GLN A 500 42.87 2.53 46.15
CA GLN A 500 42.47 1.13 46.00
C GLN A 500 43.66 0.16 45.80
N VAL A 501 44.77 0.60 45.19
CA VAL A 501 45.96 -0.23 44.99
C VAL A 501 46.75 -0.41 46.30
N VAL A 502 46.75 0.62 47.16
CA VAL A 502 47.40 0.57 48.48
C VAL A 502 46.65 -0.41 49.39
N VAL A 503 45.32 -0.35 49.40
CA VAL A 503 44.47 -1.29 50.15
C VAL A 503 44.68 -2.72 49.65
N ARG A 504 44.71 -2.95 48.34
CA ARG A 504 44.97 -4.28 47.76
C ARG A 504 46.35 -4.83 48.15
N LYS A 505 47.41 -4.02 48.09
CA LYS A 505 48.76 -4.43 48.50
C LYS A 505 48.87 -4.68 50.00
N GLN A 506 48.14 -3.93 50.82
CA GLN A 506 48.10 -4.15 52.27
C GLN A 506 47.36 -5.45 52.62
N LEU A 507 46.23 -5.74 51.95
CA LEU A 507 45.50 -6.99 52.08
C LEU A 507 46.32 -8.19 51.59
N GLU A 508 47.01 -8.05 50.46
CA GLU A 508 47.90 -9.10 49.92
C GLU A 508 49.09 -9.36 50.86
N LYS A 509 49.67 -8.32 51.44
CA LYS A 509 50.76 -8.44 52.42
C LYS A 509 50.29 -9.08 53.73
N LEU A 510 49.08 -8.76 54.19
CA LEU A 510 48.47 -9.39 55.37
C LEU A 510 48.20 -10.88 55.12
N ALA A 511 47.62 -11.23 53.97
CA ALA A 511 47.36 -12.60 53.58
C ALA A 511 48.64 -13.46 53.49
N ARG A 512 49.75 -12.88 53.02
CA ARG A 512 51.03 -13.59 52.86
C ARG A 512 51.84 -13.71 54.16
N SER A 513 51.81 -12.68 55.02
CA SER A 513 52.67 -12.63 56.21
C SER A 513 52.00 -13.16 57.47
N LYS A 514 50.67 -13.04 57.57
CA LYS A 514 49.89 -13.44 58.74
C LYS A 514 48.53 -13.99 58.31
N PRO A 515 48.49 -15.24 57.81
CA PRO A 515 47.26 -15.83 57.30
C PRO A 515 46.16 -15.92 58.37
N ASP A 516 46.52 -16.15 59.63
CA ASP A 516 45.55 -16.26 60.73
C ASP A 516 44.82 -14.94 61.03
N GLU A 517 45.52 -13.79 60.98
CA GLU A 517 44.91 -12.47 61.16
C GLU A 517 44.05 -12.07 59.95
N PHE A 518 44.45 -12.46 58.75
CA PHE A 518 43.68 -12.23 57.52
C PHE A 518 42.35 -13.01 57.51
N VAL A 519 42.35 -14.24 58.01
CA VAL A 519 41.14 -15.07 58.15
C VAL A 519 40.17 -14.47 59.18
N VAL A 520 40.67 -13.90 60.28
CA VAL A 520 39.83 -13.19 61.26
C VAL A 520 39.15 -11.97 60.62
N LEU A 521 39.89 -11.19 59.83
CA LEU A 521 39.39 -9.99 59.15
C LEU A 521 38.31 -10.34 58.10
N LEU A 522 38.51 -11.42 57.35
CA LEU A 522 37.50 -11.99 56.45
C LEU A 522 36.25 -12.46 57.20
N ARG A 523 36.42 -13.06 58.38
CA ARG A 523 35.31 -13.57 59.19
C ARG A 523 34.49 -12.47 59.84
N THR A 524 35.11 -11.33 60.18
CA THR A 524 34.40 -10.13 60.66
C THR A 524 33.57 -9.49 59.55
N TRP A 525 34.12 -9.36 58.34
CA TRP A 525 33.39 -8.85 57.18
C TRP A 525 32.21 -9.74 56.78
N LEU A 526 32.37 -11.07 56.87
CA LEU A 526 31.29 -12.02 56.55
C LEU A 526 30.20 -12.12 57.64
N ALA A 527 30.41 -11.50 58.80
CA ALA A 527 29.45 -11.46 59.91
C ALA A 527 28.73 -10.11 60.02
N GLU A 528 29.10 -9.11 59.21
CA GLU A 528 28.56 -7.75 59.21
C GLU A 528 27.57 -7.49 58.06
N ASP A 529 27.33 -8.49 57.20
CA ASP A 529 26.28 -8.54 56.15
C ASP A 529 25.14 -9.51 56.51
#